data_AF-A0A848WDE3-F1
#
_entry.id   AF-A0A848WDE3-F1
#
_cell.length_a   1.000
_cell.length_b   1.000
_cell.length_c   1.000
_cell.angle_alpha   90.00
_cell.angle_beta   90.00
_cell.angle_gamma   90.00
#
_symmetry.space_group_name_H-M   'P 1'
#
loop_
_entity.id
_entity.type
_entity.pdbx_description
1 polymer ?
#
loop_
_entity_poly.entity_id
_entity_poly.type
_entity_poly.pdbx_seq_one_letter_code
_entity_poly.pdbx_strand_id
1 'polypeptide(L)'
;MVAGAALSADLSDAEWLKALRDIGETDGYFSSLGRKHAAVFVERSHGTLFVSFETLFGIRSVSESGLPIGFDVSENRNWSHLTMIAEQQN
;
A
#
# COMPACT_ATOMS: atom_id res chain seq x y z
N MET A 1 12.81 9.64 -2.31
CA MET A 1 11.62 10.43 -1.92
C MET A 1 10.42 9.55 -2.21
N VAL A 2 9.55 9.29 -1.23
CA VAL A 2 8.13 9.07 -1.51
C VAL A 2 7.33 10.03 -0.64
N ALA A 3 7.69 11.31 -0.73
CA ALA A 3 6.82 12.36 -0.23
C ALA A 3 5.63 12.44 -1.19
N GLY A 4 4.45 12.01 -0.74
CA GLY A 4 3.18 12.28 -1.43
C GLY A 4 2.92 11.51 -2.72
N ALA A 5 3.28 10.22 -2.79
CA ALA A 5 2.75 9.38 -3.88
C ALA A 5 1.23 9.25 -3.69
N ALA A 6 0.46 9.87 -4.57
CA ALA A 6 -0.96 9.61 -4.70
C ALA A 6 -1.18 8.80 -5.98
N LEU A 7 -2.00 7.76 -5.91
CA LEU A 7 -2.44 7.01 -7.06
C LEU A 7 -3.78 7.56 -7.53
N SER A 8 -3.90 7.82 -8.84
CA SER A 8 -5.13 8.36 -9.42
C SER A 8 -6.32 7.41 -9.23
N ALA A 9 -7.48 7.98 -8.96
CA ALA A 9 -8.74 7.25 -8.91
C ALA A 9 -9.14 6.64 -10.26
N ASP A 10 -8.61 7.14 -11.38
CA ASP A 10 -8.94 6.70 -12.74
C ASP A 10 -8.25 5.39 -13.15
N LEU A 11 -7.29 4.89 -12.37
CA LEU A 11 -6.60 3.64 -12.66
C LEU A 11 -7.57 2.45 -12.59
N SER A 12 -7.40 1.45 -13.46
CA SER A 12 -8.00 0.13 -13.23
C SER A 12 -7.37 -0.54 -12.01
N ASP A 13 -8.03 -1.56 -11.45
CA ASP A 13 -7.48 -2.33 -10.31
C ASP A 13 -6.10 -2.93 -10.63
N ALA A 14 -5.90 -3.38 -11.87
CA ALA A 14 -4.64 -3.94 -12.33
C ALA A 14 -3.54 -2.88 -12.44
N GLU A 15 -3.84 -1.70 -12.97
CA GLU A 15 -2.89 -0.58 -13.04
C GLU A 15 -2.54 -0.07 -11.65
N TRP A 16 -3.53 0.00 -10.75
CA TRP A 16 -3.33 0.38 -9.37
C TRP A 16 -2.40 -0.62 -8.64
N LEU A 17 -2.67 -1.92 -8.77
CA LEU A 17 -1.81 -2.97 -8.18
C LEU A 17 -0.40 -2.92 -8.75
N LYS A 18 -0.25 -2.63 -10.04
CA LYS A 18 1.06 -2.45 -10.66
C LYS A 18 1.79 -1.24 -10.08
N ALA A 19 1.12 -0.10 -9.95
CA ALA A 19 1.73 1.10 -9.39
C ALA A 19 2.12 0.89 -7.92
N LEU A 20 1.28 0.23 -7.13
CA LEU A 20 1.61 -0.12 -5.75
C LEU A 20 2.81 -1.07 -5.66
N ARG A 21 2.91 -2.04 -6.59
CA ARG A 21 4.08 -2.91 -6.70
C ARG A 21 5.34 -2.10 -6.97
N ASP A 22 5.30 -1.18 -7.94
CA ASP A 22 6.45 -0.35 -8.28
C ASP A 22 6.94 0.46 -7.06
N ILE A 23 6.01 0.98 -6.24
CA ILE A 23 6.33 1.64 -4.96
C ILE A 23 6.98 0.66 -3.98
N GLY A 24 6.35 -0.51 -3.76
CA GLY A 24 6.87 -1.53 -2.87
C GLY A 24 8.26 -2.01 -3.27
N GLU A 25 8.53 -2.22 -4.55
CA GLU A 25 9.85 -2.63 -5.06
C GLU A 25 10.91 -1.51 -4.96
N THR A 26 10.48 -0.24 -4.88
CA THR A 26 11.40 0.90 -4.72
C THR A 26 11.81 1.12 -3.26
N ASP A 27 10.86 0.98 -2.33
CA ASP A 27 11.04 1.38 -0.93
C ASP A 27 10.97 0.22 0.09
N GLY A 28 10.85 -1.02 -0.39
CA GLY A 28 10.80 -2.20 0.46
C GLY A 28 10.54 -3.46 -0.36
N TYR A 29 9.37 -4.09 -0.21
CA TYR A 29 8.96 -5.18 -1.10
C TYR A 29 7.46 -5.19 -1.39
N PHE A 30 7.11 -5.78 -2.52
CA PHE A 30 5.75 -6.19 -2.85
C PHE A 30 5.71 -7.70 -3.10
N SER A 31 4.66 -8.37 -2.63
CA SER A 31 4.47 -9.80 -2.86
C SER A 31 3.00 -10.14 -3.11
N SER A 32 2.76 -10.98 -4.12
CA SER A 32 1.46 -11.66 -4.27
C SER A 32 1.40 -12.81 -3.28
N LEU A 33 0.32 -12.87 -2.50
CA LEU A 33 0.05 -13.91 -1.49
C LEU A 33 -0.96 -14.94 -2.01
N GLY A 34 -1.01 -15.12 -3.33
CA GLY A 34 -1.98 -15.95 -4.04
C GLY A 34 -2.86 -15.13 -4.98
N ARG A 35 -3.94 -15.74 -5.47
CA ARG A 35 -4.76 -15.16 -6.56
C ARG A 35 -5.60 -13.94 -6.21
N LYS A 36 -5.76 -13.63 -4.91
CA LYS A 36 -6.69 -12.59 -4.44
C LYS A 36 -6.10 -11.74 -3.32
N HIS A 37 -4.80 -11.85 -3.08
CA HIS A 37 -4.15 -11.16 -1.96
C HIS A 37 -2.76 -10.69 -2.36
N ALA A 38 -2.39 -9.54 -1.81
CA ALA A 38 -1.06 -8.97 -1.94
C ALA A 38 -0.57 -8.44 -0.58
N ALA A 39 0.74 -8.24 -0.47
CA ALA A 39 1.37 -7.51 0.60
C ALA A 39 2.29 -6.45 0.01
N VAL A 40 2.27 -5.26 0.61
CA VAL A 40 3.25 -4.21 0.38
C VAL A 40 3.91 -3.87 1.71
N PHE A 41 5.24 -3.86 1.69
CA PHE A 41 6.07 -3.44 2.80
C PHE A 41 6.92 -2.27 2.37
N VAL A 42 6.95 -1.24 3.20
CA VAL A 42 7.83 -0.07 3.03
C VAL A 42 8.75 -0.01 4.23
N GLU A 43 10.05 0.03 3.94
CA GLU A 43 11.10 0.07 4.94
C GLU A 43 11.48 1.51 5.27
N ARG A 44 11.54 1.81 6.57
CA ARG A 44 11.99 3.07 7.16
C ARG A 44 12.88 2.80 8.37
N SER A 45 13.51 3.83 8.89
CA SER A 45 14.65 3.68 9.83
C SER A 45 14.30 3.46 11.30
N HIS A 46 13.03 3.59 11.71
CA HIS A 46 12.63 3.47 13.12
C HIS A 46 12.16 2.06 13.50
N GLY A 47 12.30 1.70 14.79
CA GLY A 47 11.98 0.38 15.33
C GLY A 47 10.50 0.04 15.49
N THR A 48 9.58 0.79 14.87
CA THR A 48 8.15 0.52 14.90
C THR A 48 7.68 0.08 13.53
N LEU A 49 6.93 -1.02 13.51
CA LEU A 49 6.24 -1.54 12.33
C LEU A 49 4.74 -1.31 12.48
N PHE A 50 4.15 -0.51 11.59
CA PHE A 50 2.71 -0.42 11.46
C PHE A 50 2.18 -1.55 10.57
N VAL A 51 1.09 -2.21 10.97
CA VAL A 51 0.50 -3.31 10.19
C VAL A 51 -0.98 -3.04 9.95
N SER A 52 -1.42 -3.13 8.69
CA SER A 52 -2.82 -2.99 8.30
C SER A 52 -3.31 -4.15 7.42
N PHE A 53 -4.62 -4.41 7.51
CA PHE A 53 -5.33 -5.36 6.66
C PHE A 53 -6.46 -4.61 5.97
N GLU A 54 -6.39 -4.53 4.66
CA GLU A 54 -7.24 -3.65 3.87
C GLU A 54 -7.80 -4.39 2.66
N THR A 55 -8.86 -3.84 2.06
CA THR A 55 -9.37 -4.32 0.77
C THR A 55 -9.06 -3.30 -0.31
N LEU A 56 -8.82 -3.77 -1.54
CA LEU A 56 -8.57 -2.89 -2.68
C LEU A 56 -9.70 -1.86 -2.84
N PHE A 57 -10.95 -2.30 -2.75
CA PHE A 57 -12.12 -1.42 -2.80
C PHE A 57 -12.12 -0.38 -1.66
N GLY A 58 -11.79 -0.78 -0.44
CA GLY A 58 -11.76 0.10 0.72
C GLY A 58 -10.69 1.18 0.57
N ILE A 59 -9.49 0.79 0.15
CA ILE A 59 -8.38 1.72 -0.12
C ILE A 59 -8.80 2.74 -1.17
N ARG A 60 -9.32 2.27 -2.31
CA ARG A 60 -9.67 3.13 -3.44
C ARG A 60 -10.88 4.04 -3.20
N SER A 61 -11.77 3.67 -2.28
CA SER A 61 -12.99 4.45 -1.99
C SER A 61 -12.80 5.49 -0.88
N VAL A 62 -11.83 5.28 0.01
CA VAL A 62 -11.71 6.05 1.27
C VAL A 62 -10.40 6.82 1.36
N SER A 63 -9.32 6.35 0.71
CA SER A 63 -8.02 7.00 0.78
C SER A 63 -7.97 8.24 -0.12
N GLU A 64 -7.58 9.39 0.43
CA GLU A 64 -7.33 10.60 -0.36
C GLU A 64 -6.11 10.43 -1.29
N SER A 65 -5.11 9.65 -0.87
CA SER A 65 -3.93 9.34 -1.67
C SER A 65 -4.15 8.15 -2.61
N GLY A 66 -5.27 7.43 -2.49
CA GLY A 66 -5.47 6.16 -3.18
C GLY A 66 -4.47 5.08 -2.76
N LEU A 67 -3.71 5.27 -1.67
CA LEU A 67 -2.78 4.29 -1.11
C LEU A 67 -3.32 3.68 0.20
N PRO A 68 -2.80 2.51 0.60
CA PRO A 68 -3.08 1.95 1.93
C PRO A 68 -2.85 2.95 3.08
N ILE A 69 -3.64 2.82 4.15
CA ILE A 69 -3.55 3.74 5.31
C ILE A 69 -2.16 3.74 5.98
N GLY A 70 -1.39 2.66 5.80
CA GLY A 70 -0.02 2.55 6.30
C GLY A 70 0.91 3.65 5.79
N PHE A 71 0.70 4.15 4.57
CA PHE A 71 1.48 5.26 4.01
C PHE A 71 1.25 6.54 4.82
N ASP A 72 0.00 6.94 5.04
CA ASP A 72 -0.32 8.18 5.76
C ASP A 72 0.04 8.11 7.25
N VAL A 73 -0.18 6.97 7.89
CA VAL A 73 0.12 6.79 9.32
C VAL A 73 1.63 6.81 9.58
N SER A 74 2.43 6.29 8.65
CA SER A 74 3.85 6.03 8.91
C SER A 74 4.77 7.14 8.42
N GLU A 75 4.37 7.92 7.42
CA GLU A 75 5.17 8.98 6.78
C GLU A 75 5.81 9.93 7.81
N ASN A 76 4.98 10.61 8.61
CA ASN A 76 5.45 11.62 9.58
C ASN A 76 6.18 11.01 10.80
N ARG A 77 6.16 9.69 10.95
CA ARG A 77 6.77 8.96 12.06
C ARG A 77 8.04 8.20 11.64
N ASN A 78 8.31 8.17 10.33
CA ASN A 78 9.41 7.42 9.73
C ASN A 78 9.39 5.93 10.15
N TRP A 79 8.19 5.37 10.29
CA TRP A 79 7.95 3.98 10.64
C TRP A 79 7.90 3.11 9.40
N SER A 80 8.39 1.88 9.51
CA SER A 80 8.12 0.88 8.48
C SER A 80 6.64 0.50 8.53
N HIS A 81 6.06 0.11 7.41
CA HIS A 81 4.70 -0.41 7.39
C HIS A 81 4.53 -1.62 6.48
N LEU A 82 3.67 -2.55 6.91
CA LEU A 82 3.24 -3.71 6.16
C LEU A 82 1.72 -3.66 6.00
N THR A 83 1.25 -3.65 4.76
CA THR A 83 -0.17 -3.75 4.45
C THR A 83 -0.44 -5.06 3.75
N MET A 84 -1.40 -5.83 4.27
CA MET A 84 -1.99 -6.98 3.59
C MET A 84 -3.30 -6.55 2.91
N ILE A 85 -3.44 -6.87 1.62
CA ILE A 85 -4.53 -6.40 0.78
C ILE A 85 -5.32 -7.59 0.27
N ALA A 86 -6.64 -7.57 0.47
CA ALA A 86 -7.57 -8.44 -0.24
C ALA A 86 -8.05 -7.74 -1.52
N GLU A 87 -7.77 -8.34 -2.68
CA GLU A 87 -8.11 -7.79 -3.99
C GLU A 87 -9.61 -7.92 -4.31
N GLN A 88 -10.30 -8.86 -3.65
CA GLN A 88 -11.73 -9.11 -3.84
C GLN A 88 -12.40 -9.38 -2.49
N GLN A 89 -13.60 -8.84 -2.30
CA GLN A 89 -14.53 -9.20 -1.22
C GLN A 89 -15.49 -10.25 -1.81
N ASN A 90 -15.47 -11.48 -1.28
CA ASN A 90 -16.44 -12.51 -1.69
C ASN A 90 -17.84 -12.18 -1.16
#